data_AF-A0A2S2NWR2-F1
#
_entry.id   AF-A0A2S2NWR2-F1
#
_cell.length_a   1.000
_cell.length_b   1.000
_cell.length_c   1.000
_cell.angle_alpha   90.00
_cell.angle_beta   90.00
_cell.angle_gamma   90.00
#
_symmetry.space_group_name_H-M   'P 1'
#
loop_
_entity.id
_entity.type
_entity.pdbx_description
1 polymer ?
#
loop_
_entity_poly.entity_id
_entity_poly.type
_entity_poly.pdbx_seq_one_letter_code
_entity_poly.pdbx_strand_id
1 'polypeptide(L)'
;MCVFKPKNEEERIIWNKLIPRADRTLEMSNYVCELHFQSECVDKTYTTVLSDGSLFTMDRGIPLLKSGSVPTIFPNLPKYLHTIKKRKSPKKRSLSAQKQQKPNQFESNRTSQNNFENVTIVSEPFSTNETPLISFTFDDLRNGLKCLNLPNSSWAYCCTNSNIIFSRWKEIKNDIIVAIGSKLNLKIIINNTERYLPEFKLPEVSRFKNLELIIHKINEISNVCEGVCIAR
;
A
#
# COMPACT_ATOMS: atom_id res chain seq x y z
N MET A 1 -5.36 -20.41 6.90
CA MET A 1 -5.98 -19.40 6.01
C MET A 1 -6.41 -20.12 4.76
N CYS A 2 -7.70 -20.06 4.41
CA CYS A 2 -8.22 -20.77 3.22
C CYS A 2 -8.15 -19.88 1.98
N VAL A 3 -7.98 -20.50 0.81
CA VAL A 3 -7.85 -19.82 -0.48
C VAL A 3 -8.78 -20.44 -1.52
N PHE A 4 -9.36 -19.61 -2.39
CA PHE A 4 -10.36 -20.02 -3.37
C PHE A 4 -9.93 -19.62 -4.78
N LYS A 5 -10.22 -20.45 -5.78
CA LYS A 5 -9.98 -20.12 -7.19
C LYS A 5 -11.31 -20.00 -7.94
N PRO A 6 -11.37 -19.19 -9.02
CA PRO A 6 -12.54 -19.17 -9.90
C PRO A 6 -12.78 -20.57 -10.45
N LYS A 7 -14.04 -21.02 -10.49
CA LYS A 7 -14.38 -22.34 -11.07
C LYS A 7 -14.46 -22.25 -12.59
N ASN A 8 -15.01 -21.14 -13.08
CA ASN A 8 -15.27 -20.89 -14.50
C ASN A 8 -14.68 -19.55 -14.97
N GLU A 9 -14.54 -19.42 -16.27
CA GLU A 9 -14.02 -18.20 -16.91
C GLU A 9 -14.90 -16.96 -16.64
N GLU A 10 -16.21 -17.14 -16.55
CA GLU A 10 -17.15 -16.07 -16.21
C GLU A 10 -16.92 -15.53 -14.80
N GLU A 11 -16.74 -16.42 -13.82
CA GLU A 11 -16.39 -16.05 -12.44
C GLU A 11 -15.06 -15.32 -12.41
N ARG A 12 -14.06 -15.79 -13.17
CA ARG A 12 -12.75 -15.13 -13.28
C ARG A 12 -12.89 -13.70 -13.79
N ILE A 13 -13.68 -13.47 -14.83
CA ILE A 13 -13.92 -12.13 -15.41
C ILE A 13 -14.59 -11.22 -14.37
N ILE A 14 -15.57 -11.73 -13.63
CA ILE A 14 -16.26 -10.98 -12.58
C ILE A 14 -15.29 -10.64 -11.44
N TRP A 15 -14.55 -11.62 -10.95
CA TRP A 15 -13.57 -11.44 -9.88
C TRP A 15 -12.49 -10.45 -10.31
N ASN A 16 -11.98 -10.54 -11.54
CA ASN A 16 -10.99 -9.61 -12.07
C ASN A 16 -11.49 -8.15 -12.11
N LYS A 17 -12.79 -7.94 -12.33
CA LYS A 17 -13.39 -6.59 -12.29
C LYS A 17 -13.59 -6.07 -10.88
N LEU A 18 -13.92 -6.95 -9.94
CA LEU A 18 -14.21 -6.59 -8.55
C LEU A 18 -12.95 -6.44 -7.71
N ILE A 19 -11.90 -7.19 -8.02
CA ILE A 19 -10.59 -7.05 -7.41
C ILE A 19 -9.98 -5.73 -7.91
N PRO A 20 -9.83 -4.73 -7.04
CA PRO A 20 -9.45 -3.37 -7.43
C PRO A 20 -7.92 -3.28 -7.48
N ARG A 21 -7.35 -3.95 -8.48
CA ARG A 21 -5.91 -4.00 -8.72
C ARG A 21 -5.61 -3.59 -10.16
N ALA A 22 -4.56 -2.80 -10.34
CA ALA A 22 -4.14 -2.25 -11.63
C ALA A 22 -2.86 -2.91 -12.16
N ASP A 23 -2.16 -3.67 -11.32
CA ASP A 23 -0.84 -4.25 -11.61
C ASP A 23 -0.92 -5.58 -12.38
N ARG A 24 -1.99 -6.37 -12.20
CA ARG A 24 -2.13 -7.69 -12.86
C ARG A 24 -3.58 -8.10 -13.12
N THR A 25 -3.81 -8.81 -14.22
CA THR A 25 -5.06 -9.53 -14.51
C THR A 25 -5.12 -10.88 -13.80
N LEU A 26 -6.28 -11.20 -13.23
CA LEU A 26 -6.54 -12.48 -12.58
C LEU A 26 -6.54 -13.63 -13.60
N GLU A 27 -5.68 -14.62 -13.38
CA GLU A 27 -5.65 -15.88 -14.13
C GLU A 27 -6.44 -16.98 -13.40
N MET A 28 -6.83 -18.05 -14.10
CA MET A 28 -7.48 -19.22 -13.50
C MET A 28 -6.59 -19.96 -12.48
N SER A 29 -5.27 -19.78 -12.57
CA SER A 29 -4.26 -20.31 -11.65
C SER A 29 -4.14 -19.50 -10.36
N ASN A 30 -4.80 -18.35 -10.27
CA ASN A 30 -4.71 -17.46 -9.13
C ASN A 30 -5.78 -17.78 -8.09
N TYR A 31 -5.46 -17.50 -6.83
CA TYR A 31 -6.31 -17.80 -5.69
C TYR A 31 -6.63 -16.54 -4.91
N VAL A 32 -7.78 -16.47 -4.28
CA VAL A 32 -8.25 -15.35 -3.46
C VAL A 32 -8.42 -15.84 -2.02
N CYS A 33 -7.87 -15.12 -1.04
CA CYS A 33 -7.96 -15.53 0.37
C CYS A 33 -9.39 -15.37 0.93
N GLU A 34 -9.79 -16.23 1.88
CA GLU A 34 -11.16 -16.23 2.45
C GLU A 34 -11.58 -14.87 3.04
N LEU A 35 -10.60 -14.08 3.48
CA LEU A 35 -10.81 -12.74 4.07
C LEU A 35 -11.41 -11.73 3.07
N HIS A 36 -11.35 -12.02 1.77
CA HIS A 36 -11.94 -11.15 0.74
C HIS A 36 -13.40 -11.48 0.44
N PHE A 37 -13.94 -12.56 1.01
CA PHE A 37 -15.33 -12.95 0.87
C PHE A 37 -16.11 -12.62 2.14
N GLN A 38 -17.42 -12.41 1.98
CA GLN A 38 -18.31 -12.36 3.14
C GLN A 38 -18.29 -13.71 3.85
N SER A 39 -18.30 -13.71 5.18
CA SER A 39 -18.26 -14.95 5.97
C SER A 39 -19.45 -15.87 5.64
N GLU A 40 -20.60 -15.29 5.27
CA GLU A 40 -21.81 -16.00 4.85
C GLU A 40 -21.67 -16.73 3.51
N CYS A 41 -20.71 -16.32 2.67
CA CYS A 41 -20.43 -16.95 1.38
C CYS A 41 -19.50 -18.18 1.52
N VAL A 42 -18.89 -18.37 2.68
CA VAL A 42 -17.92 -19.43 2.94
C VAL A 42 -18.53 -20.47 3.87
N ASP A 43 -18.85 -21.63 3.30
CA ASP A 43 -19.35 -22.78 4.06
C ASP A 43 -18.19 -23.49 4.75
N LYS A 44 -18.12 -23.34 6.08
CA LYS A 44 -17.13 -24.00 6.93
C LYS A 44 -17.63 -25.28 7.58
N THR A 45 -18.93 -25.56 7.49
CA THR A 45 -19.56 -26.72 8.12
C THR A 45 -20.42 -27.50 7.13
N TYR A 46 -20.60 -28.79 7.41
CA TYR A 46 -21.65 -29.63 6.85
C TYR A 46 -22.83 -29.61 7.80
N THR A 47 -24.02 -29.31 7.30
CA THR A 47 -25.28 -29.50 8.02
C THR A 47 -26.04 -30.64 7.38
N THR A 48 -26.51 -31.59 8.18
CA THR A 48 -27.33 -32.72 7.72
C THR A 48 -28.47 -32.93 8.68
N VAL A 49 -29.66 -33.17 8.15
CA VAL A 49 -30.83 -33.52 8.95
C VAL A 49 -30.77 -35.02 9.24
N LEU A 50 -30.71 -35.37 10.51
CA LEU A 50 -30.75 -36.74 10.99
C LEU A 50 -32.17 -37.31 10.86
N SER A 51 -32.30 -38.63 10.96
CA SER A 51 -33.58 -39.33 10.83
C SER A 51 -34.61 -38.93 11.90
N ASP A 52 -34.15 -38.40 13.04
CA ASP A 52 -34.98 -37.88 14.13
C ASP A 52 -35.39 -36.40 13.94
N GLY A 53 -34.98 -35.77 12.84
CA GLY A 53 -35.22 -34.37 12.55
C GLY A 53 -34.22 -33.40 13.19
N SER A 54 -33.23 -33.90 13.94
CA SER A 54 -32.19 -33.05 14.53
C SER A 54 -31.13 -32.65 13.49
N LEU A 55 -30.51 -31.48 13.68
CA LEU A 55 -29.46 -30.97 12.79
C LEU A 55 -28.10 -31.41 13.30
N PHE A 56 -27.45 -32.31 12.57
CA PHE A 56 -26.04 -32.62 12.76
C PHE A 56 -25.18 -31.61 12.03
N THR A 57 -24.25 -30.99 12.74
CA THR A 57 -23.29 -30.04 12.18
C THR A 57 -21.87 -30.54 12.43
N MET A 58 -21.05 -30.57 11.38
CA MET A 58 -19.64 -30.97 11.47
C MET A 58 -18.76 -30.00 10.70
N ASP A 59 -17.58 -29.68 11.23
CA ASP A 59 -16.63 -28.81 10.55
C ASP A 59 -16.08 -29.46 9.28
N ARG A 60 -15.95 -28.67 8.22
CA ARG A 60 -15.29 -29.06 6.98
C ARG A 60 -13.78 -28.98 7.16
N GLY A 61 -13.06 -30.00 6.71
CA GLY A 61 -11.60 -29.94 6.61
C GLY A 61 -11.12 -28.87 5.61
N ILE A 62 -11.89 -28.62 4.55
CA ILE A 62 -11.64 -27.57 3.55
C ILE A 62 -12.93 -26.76 3.37
N PRO A 63 -12.94 -25.47 3.74
CA PRO A 63 -14.08 -24.60 3.49
C PRO A 63 -14.43 -24.52 2.01
N LEU A 64 -15.73 -24.41 1.73
CA LEU A 64 -16.24 -24.32 0.36
C LEU A 64 -16.83 -22.94 0.13
N LEU A 65 -16.53 -22.34 -1.02
CA LEU A 65 -17.17 -21.11 -1.45
C LEU A 65 -18.51 -21.42 -2.14
N LYS A 66 -19.60 -20.79 -1.68
CA LYS A 66 -20.92 -20.88 -2.31
C LYS A 66 -20.86 -20.46 -3.78
N SER A 67 -21.60 -21.13 -4.63
CA SER A 67 -21.64 -20.84 -6.08
C SER A 67 -22.06 -19.39 -6.34
N GLY A 68 -21.34 -18.72 -7.26
CA GLY A 68 -21.61 -17.31 -7.59
C GLY A 68 -21.12 -16.29 -6.56
N SER A 69 -20.44 -16.71 -5.50
CA SER A 69 -19.84 -15.78 -4.54
C SER A 69 -18.69 -15.01 -5.18
N VAL A 70 -18.58 -13.74 -4.81
CA VAL A 70 -17.57 -12.82 -5.34
C VAL A 70 -16.80 -12.15 -4.22
N PRO A 71 -15.52 -11.82 -4.43
CA PRO A 71 -14.75 -11.10 -3.43
C PRO A 71 -15.23 -9.65 -3.35
N THR A 72 -15.54 -9.19 -2.15
CA THR A 72 -16.12 -7.86 -1.89
C THR A 72 -15.33 -7.06 -0.84
N ILE A 73 -14.55 -7.72 0.00
CA ILE A 73 -13.85 -7.08 1.10
C ILE A 73 -12.43 -6.74 0.65
N PHE A 74 -12.12 -5.45 0.50
CA PHE A 74 -10.78 -4.96 0.21
C PHE A 74 -10.55 -3.67 1.02
N PRO A 75 -9.81 -3.73 2.14
CA PRO A 75 -9.76 -2.62 3.09
C PRO A 75 -8.84 -1.47 2.64
N ASN A 76 -7.92 -1.67 1.70
CA ASN A 76 -6.98 -0.65 1.21
C ASN A 76 -7.43 0.10 -0.05
N LEU A 77 -8.74 0.16 -0.34
CA LEU A 77 -9.19 0.97 -1.46
C LEU A 77 -9.15 2.44 -1.08
N PRO A 78 -8.53 3.29 -1.93
CA PRO A 78 -8.74 4.72 -1.81
C PRO A 78 -10.23 5.05 -1.80
N LYS A 79 -10.68 5.93 -0.89
CA LYS A 79 -12.10 6.34 -0.73
C LYS A 79 -12.79 6.68 -2.05
N TYR A 80 -12.06 7.18 -3.04
CA TYR A 80 -12.58 7.53 -4.37
C TYR A 80 -13.03 6.32 -5.23
N LEU A 81 -12.54 5.11 -4.95
CA LEU A 81 -12.95 3.87 -5.66
C LEU A 81 -14.20 3.22 -5.08
N HIS A 82 -14.59 3.55 -3.84
CA HIS A 82 -15.80 2.97 -3.21
C HIS A 82 -17.11 3.45 -3.85
N THR A 83 -17.08 4.53 -4.64
CA THR A 83 -18.29 5.09 -5.24
C THR A 83 -18.31 4.79 -6.73
N ILE A 84 -19.07 3.77 -7.14
CA ILE A 84 -19.50 3.64 -8.53
C ILE A 84 -20.45 4.81 -8.81
N LYS A 85 -19.91 5.96 -9.22
CA LYS A 85 -20.72 7.09 -9.69
C LYS A 85 -21.40 6.62 -10.98
N LYS A 86 -22.73 6.44 -10.95
CA LYS A 86 -23.52 6.18 -12.17
C LYS A 86 -23.17 7.27 -13.19
N ARG A 87 -22.62 6.88 -14.33
CA ARG A 87 -22.28 7.80 -15.42
C ARG A 87 -23.56 8.51 -15.83
N LYS A 88 -23.56 9.85 -15.81
CA LYS A 88 -24.67 10.62 -16.39
C LYS A 88 -24.78 10.25 -17.87
N SER A 89 -26.00 9.98 -18.33
CA SER A 89 -26.27 9.73 -19.74
C SER A 89 -25.71 10.88 -20.60
N PRO A 90 -25.10 10.60 -21.76
CA PRO A 90 -24.58 11.64 -22.64
C PRO A 90 -25.64 12.71 -22.89
N LYS A 91 -25.33 13.98 -22.62
CA LYS A 91 -26.20 15.08 -22.98
C LYS A 91 -26.30 15.09 -24.51
N LYS A 92 -27.53 15.02 -25.05
CA LYS A 92 -27.76 15.10 -26.50
C LYS A 92 -27.09 16.39 -27.01
N ARG A 93 -26.12 16.27 -27.92
CA ARG A 93 -25.55 17.41 -28.63
C ARG A 93 -26.64 17.92 -29.58
N SER A 94 -27.15 19.13 -29.34
CA SER A 94 -27.95 19.84 -30.33
C SER A 94 -27.01 20.29 -31.45
N LEU A 95 -27.20 19.74 -32.65
CA LEU A 95 -26.58 20.26 -33.86
C LEU A 95 -27.32 21.55 -34.26
N SER A 96 -26.82 22.69 -33.79
CA SER A 96 -27.20 23.98 -34.36
C SER A 96 -25.92 24.74 -34.70
N ALA A 97 -25.54 24.66 -35.97
CA ALA A 97 -24.53 25.50 -36.57
C ALA A 97 -25.04 26.95 -36.67
N GLN A 98 -24.20 27.92 -36.30
CA GLN A 98 -23.83 29.06 -37.15
C GLN A 98 -22.90 30.05 -36.41
N LYS A 99 -21.59 29.88 -36.67
CA LYS A 99 -20.63 30.89 -37.15
C LYS A 99 -20.92 32.38 -36.81
N GLN A 100 -20.02 33.01 -36.07
CA GLN A 100 -19.60 34.41 -36.29
C GLN A 100 -18.11 34.57 -35.89
N GLN A 101 -17.30 34.93 -36.89
CA GLN A 101 -15.92 35.43 -36.78
C GLN A 101 -15.99 36.92 -36.41
N LYS A 102 -15.01 37.58 -35.77
CA LYS A 102 -13.70 38.01 -36.31
C LYS A 102 -12.99 38.93 -35.24
N PRO A 103 -11.83 39.58 -35.51
CA PRO A 103 -10.49 39.22 -35.02
C PRO A 103 -9.86 40.25 -34.04
N ASN A 104 -8.67 39.95 -33.50
CA ASN A 104 -7.57 40.93 -33.50
C ASN A 104 -6.19 40.28 -33.29
N GLN A 105 -5.29 40.59 -34.23
CA GLN A 105 -3.85 40.35 -34.24
C GLN A 105 -3.16 41.30 -33.24
N PHE A 106 -2.25 40.78 -32.40
CA PHE A 106 -0.78 40.96 -32.49
C PHE A 106 -0.32 42.37 -32.09
N GLU A 107 0.49 42.50 -31.04
CA GLU A 107 1.94 42.72 -31.20
C GLU A 107 2.68 42.90 -29.87
N SER A 108 3.93 42.45 -29.93
CA SER A 108 5.01 42.36 -28.95
C SER A 108 5.50 43.71 -28.39
N ASN A 109 6.23 43.67 -27.26
CA ASN A 109 7.54 44.34 -27.04
C ASN A 109 8.03 43.98 -25.61
N ARG A 110 9.10 43.18 -25.49
CA ARG A 110 10.52 43.58 -25.33
C ARG A 110 10.83 44.47 -24.11
N THR A 111 11.54 43.84 -23.18
CA THR A 111 12.78 44.28 -22.51
C THR A 111 12.75 45.58 -21.69
N SER A 112 12.99 45.44 -20.39
CA SER A 112 13.93 46.30 -19.65
C SER A 112 14.60 45.50 -18.54
N GLN A 113 15.91 45.27 -18.70
CA GLN A 113 16.83 45.07 -17.58
C GLN A 113 16.79 46.31 -16.69
N ASN A 114 16.96 46.14 -15.38
CA ASN A 114 17.78 47.03 -14.57
C ASN A 114 18.29 46.26 -13.33
N ASN A 115 19.62 46.19 -13.27
CA ASN A 115 20.44 45.71 -12.16
C ASN A 115 20.51 46.76 -11.03
N PHE A 116 21.33 46.44 -10.03
CA PHE A 116 21.87 47.26 -8.93
C PHE A 116 21.09 47.19 -7.62
N GLU A 117 21.68 47.01 -6.45
CA GLU A 117 22.95 46.43 -5.97
C GLU A 117 22.85 46.55 -4.43
N ASN A 118 23.43 45.59 -3.71
CA ASN A 118 24.07 45.73 -2.39
C ASN A 118 23.31 46.38 -1.23
N VAL A 119 22.89 45.57 -0.25
CA VAL A 119 22.75 46.02 1.14
C VAL A 119 23.54 45.12 2.09
N THR A 120 24.77 45.59 2.30
CA THR A 120 25.54 45.69 3.55
C THR A 120 25.25 44.68 4.66
N ILE A 121 26.24 43.80 4.84
CA ILE A 121 26.51 43.03 6.06
C ILE A 121 26.74 44.01 7.21
N VAL A 122 25.91 43.94 8.25
CA VAL A 122 26.21 44.46 9.57
C VAL A 122 26.29 43.27 10.52
N SER A 123 27.51 42.92 10.90
CA SER A 123 27.83 41.97 11.95
C SER A 123 27.86 42.69 13.29
N GLU A 124 27.07 42.23 14.27
CA GLU A 124 27.41 42.20 15.70
C GLU A 124 26.30 41.51 16.54
N PRO A 125 26.59 41.05 17.78
CA PRO A 125 26.54 39.64 18.13
C PRO A 125 25.26 39.28 18.90
N PHE A 126 24.72 38.08 18.66
CA PHE A 126 23.75 37.52 19.60
C PHE A 126 24.11 36.10 19.98
N SER A 127 24.44 35.96 21.26
CA SER A 127 24.63 34.70 21.96
C SER A 127 23.33 33.91 21.92
N THR A 128 23.31 32.82 21.16
CA THR A 128 22.40 31.70 21.42
C THR A 128 23.21 30.44 21.49
N ASN A 129 23.07 29.76 22.62
CA ASN A 129 23.66 28.47 22.90
C ASN A 129 23.16 27.47 21.87
N GLU A 130 23.88 27.33 20.76
CA GLU A 130 23.68 26.21 19.84
C GLU A 130 24.28 24.98 20.50
N THR A 131 23.44 24.23 21.23
CA THR A 131 23.65 22.78 21.30
C THR A 131 23.82 22.31 19.85
N PRO A 132 24.95 21.68 19.49
CA PRO A 132 25.12 21.20 18.14
C PRO A 132 23.95 20.28 17.83
N LEU A 133 23.28 20.51 16.71
CA LEU A 133 22.42 19.49 16.11
C LEU A 133 23.33 18.31 15.79
N ILE A 134 23.48 17.39 16.76
CA ILE A 134 24.20 16.14 16.57
C ILE A 134 23.49 15.44 15.42
N SER A 135 24.16 15.39 14.27
CA SER A 135 23.65 14.70 13.10
C SER A 135 23.49 13.23 13.47
N PHE A 136 22.26 12.73 13.39
CA PHE A 136 21.98 11.32 13.68
C PHE A 136 22.68 10.47 12.62
N THR A 137 23.64 9.66 13.06
CA THR A 137 24.48 8.84 12.17
C THR A 137 23.96 7.40 12.08
N PHE A 138 24.48 6.65 11.10
CA PHE A 138 24.22 5.22 10.99
C PHE A 138 24.76 4.44 12.20
N ASP A 139 25.86 4.90 12.81
CA ASP A 139 26.42 4.27 14.01
C ASP A 139 25.54 4.54 15.24
N ASP A 140 24.98 5.74 15.36
CA ASP A 140 23.97 6.03 16.37
C ASP A 140 22.83 5.03 16.23
N LEU A 141 22.27 4.89 15.02
CA LEU A 141 21.21 3.94 14.70
C LEU A 141 21.58 2.50 15.06
N ARG A 142 22.79 2.06 14.68
CA ARG A 142 23.30 0.71 14.98
C ARG A 142 23.36 0.45 16.48
N ASN A 143 23.83 1.42 17.26
CA ASN A 143 24.03 1.28 18.70
C ASN A 143 22.70 1.18 19.46
N GLY A 144 21.66 1.87 19.01
CA GLY A 144 20.34 1.83 19.66
C GLY A 144 19.37 0.77 19.12
N LEU A 145 19.79 -0.14 18.25
CA LEU A 145 18.94 -1.24 17.74
C LEU A 145 18.34 -2.11 18.84
N LYS A 146 19.06 -2.26 19.97
CA LYS A 146 18.59 -3.03 21.13
C LYS A 146 17.37 -2.40 21.82
N CYS A 147 17.18 -1.09 21.66
CA CYS A 147 16.08 -0.36 22.27
C CYS A 147 14.83 -0.30 21.38
N LEU A 148 14.89 -0.90 20.18
CA LEU A 148 13.84 -0.82 19.20
C LEU A 148 12.70 -1.78 19.54
N ASN A 149 11.49 -1.26 19.61
CA ASN A 149 10.27 -2.05 19.78
C ASN A 149 9.79 -2.55 18.41
N LEU A 150 9.93 -3.86 18.20
CA LEU A 150 9.40 -4.50 17.01
C LEU A 150 7.91 -4.83 17.19
N PRO A 151 7.11 -4.88 16.11
CA PRO A 151 5.67 -5.06 16.22
C PRO A 151 5.22 -6.37 16.87
N ASN A 152 5.96 -7.45 16.65
CA ASN A 152 5.71 -8.78 17.20
C ASN A 152 6.96 -9.68 17.03
N SER A 153 6.87 -10.92 17.52
CA SER A 153 7.94 -11.92 17.45
C SER A 153 8.25 -12.43 16.04
N SER A 154 7.43 -12.12 15.04
CA SER A 154 7.69 -12.47 13.63
C SER A 154 8.68 -11.52 12.97
N TRP A 155 9.07 -10.43 13.63
CA TRP A 155 10.09 -9.51 13.16
C TRP A 155 11.45 -9.85 13.77
N ALA A 156 12.48 -9.82 12.93
CA ALA A 156 13.87 -9.88 13.34
C ALA A 156 14.68 -8.86 12.55
N TYR A 157 15.83 -8.48 13.08
CA TYR A 157 16.78 -7.65 12.36
C TYR A 157 18.17 -8.26 12.37
N CYS A 158 18.95 -7.94 11.34
CA CYS A 158 20.38 -8.16 11.32
C CYS A 158 21.10 -6.88 10.93
N CYS A 159 22.31 -6.73 11.43
CA CYS A 159 23.16 -5.59 11.14
C CYS A 159 24.45 -6.09 10.49
N THR A 160 24.77 -5.47 9.36
CA THR A 160 26.04 -5.59 8.65
C THR A 160 26.78 -4.26 8.75
N ASN A 161 28.03 -4.22 8.29
CA ASN A 161 28.85 -3.01 8.34
C ASN A 161 28.24 -1.83 7.56
N SER A 162 27.38 -2.10 6.57
CA SER A 162 26.84 -1.08 5.66
C SER A 162 25.32 -1.03 5.62
N ASN A 163 24.63 -2.01 6.22
CA ASN A 163 23.17 -2.10 6.16
C ASN A 163 22.59 -2.66 7.46
N ILE A 164 21.44 -2.13 7.84
CA ILE A 164 20.54 -2.72 8.84
C ILE A 164 19.33 -3.26 8.08
N ILE A 165 19.01 -4.54 8.30
CA ILE A 165 17.92 -5.22 7.61
C ILE A 165 16.93 -5.71 8.64
N PHE A 166 15.70 -5.22 8.57
CA PHE A 166 14.56 -5.77 9.28
C PHE A 166 13.82 -6.73 8.35
N SER A 167 13.44 -7.88 8.87
CA SER A 167 12.71 -8.90 8.13
C SER A 167 11.52 -9.38 8.95
N ARG A 168 10.36 -9.53 8.30
CA ARG A 168 9.21 -10.20 8.87
C ARG A 168 9.07 -11.58 8.26
N TRP A 169 8.94 -12.57 9.13
CA TRP A 169 8.78 -13.96 8.78
C TRP A 169 7.29 -14.28 8.71
N LYS A 170 6.84 -14.89 7.61
CA LYS A 170 5.49 -15.40 7.45
C LYS A 170 5.54 -16.80 6.86
N GLU A 171 5.10 -17.76 7.68
CA GLU A 171 5.12 -19.19 7.37
C GLU A 171 6.55 -19.69 7.08
N ILE A 172 6.93 -19.78 5.80
CA ILE A 172 8.17 -20.43 5.32
C ILE A 172 9.16 -19.43 4.71
N LYS A 173 8.82 -18.15 4.65
CA LYS A 173 9.64 -17.13 3.99
C LYS A 173 9.51 -15.76 4.66
N ASN A 174 10.46 -14.88 4.35
CA ASN A 174 10.32 -13.46 4.64
C ASN A 174 9.33 -12.85 3.65
N ASP A 175 8.24 -12.28 4.15
CA ASP A 175 7.27 -11.58 3.33
C ASP A 175 7.54 -10.08 3.27
N ILE A 176 8.28 -9.53 4.24
CA ILE A 176 8.71 -8.13 4.26
C ILE A 176 10.17 -8.03 4.59
N ILE A 177 10.85 -7.13 3.88
CA ILE A 177 12.22 -6.72 4.16
C ILE A 177 12.27 -5.19 4.13
N VAL A 178 12.76 -4.59 5.21
CA VAL A 178 13.05 -3.16 5.32
C VAL A 178 14.55 -3.01 5.52
N ALA A 179 15.25 -2.49 4.53
CA ALA A 179 16.70 -2.30 4.55
C ALA A 179 17.04 -0.82 4.67
N ILE A 180 17.99 -0.50 5.53
CA ILE A 180 18.53 0.84 5.75
C ILE A 180 20.02 0.79 5.46
N GLY A 181 20.50 1.53 4.47
CA GLY A 181 21.92 1.63 4.17
C GLY A 181 22.66 2.62 5.07
N SER A 182 23.99 2.63 4.97
CA SER A 182 24.88 3.54 5.72
C SER A 182 24.62 5.03 5.47
N LYS A 183 24.01 5.36 4.33
CA LYS A 183 23.56 6.73 4.00
C LYS A 183 22.14 7.03 4.47
N LEU A 184 21.58 6.18 5.35
CA LEU A 184 20.20 6.22 5.83
C LEU A 184 19.15 6.11 4.71
N ASN A 185 19.51 5.49 3.59
CA ASN A 185 18.59 5.21 2.49
C ASN A 185 17.70 4.03 2.85
N LEU A 186 16.38 4.23 2.78
CA LEU A 186 15.37 3.23 3.10
C LEU A 186 14.93 2.49 1.84
N LYS A 187 14.97 1.15 1.89
CA LYS A 187 14.44 0.25 0.87
C LYS A 187 13.41 -0.68 1.48
N ILE A 188 12.22 -0.76 0.89
CA ILE A 188 11.12 -1.59 1.39
C ILE A 188 10.77 -2.61 0.30
N ILE A 189 10.79 -3.88 0.66
CA ILE A 189 10.41 -5.01 -0.19
C ILE A 189 9.26 -5.73 0.50
N ILE A 190 8.14 -5.90 -0.20
CA ILE A 190 6.96 -6.63 0.27
C ILE A 190 6.67 -7.71 -0.79
N ASN A 191 6.58 -8.97 -0.36
CA ASN A 191 6.31 -10.13 -1.22
C ASN A 191 7.26 -10.25 -2.44
N ASN A 192 8.56 -10.02 -2.26
CA ASN A 192 9.59 -9.94 -3.32
C ASN A 192 9.42 -8.75 -4.30
N THR A 193 8.55 -7.80 -4.03
CA THR A 193 8.40 -6.59 -4.84
C THR A 193 8.88 -5.36 -4.07
N GLU A 194 9.77 -4.59 -4.67
CA GLU A 194 10.20 -3.31 -4.11
C GLU A 194 9.04 -2.31 -4.22
N ARG A 195 8.68 -1.71 -3.09
CA ARG A 195 7.55 -0.76 -2.99
C ARG A 195 8.09 0.60 -2.61
N TYR A 196 7.80 1.60 -3.45
CA TYR A 196 7.96 3.00 -3.09
C TYR A 196 6.69 3.44 -2.36
N LEU A 197 6.82 3.81 -1.09
CA LEU A 197 5.71 4.29 -0.27
C LEU A 197 5.87 5.81 -0.09
N PRO A 198 5.20 6.64 -0.91
CA PRO A 198 5.37 8.10 -0.92
C PRO A 198 4.92 8.78 0.38
N GLU A 199 4.15 8.08 1.21
CA GLU A 199 3.76 8.52 2.55
C GLU A 199 4.95 8.60 3.51
N PHE A 200 5.95 7.76 3.27
CA PHE A 200 7.28 7.90 3.84
C PHE A 200 8.11 8.64 2.81
N LYS A 201 7.73 9.89 2.49
CA LYS A 201 8.66 10.85 1.87
C LYS A 201 9.90 10.75 2.72
N LEU A 202 10.97 10.12 2.20
CA LEU A 202 12.25 9.89 2.87
C LEU A 202 12.42 10.93 3.99
N PRO A 203 11.99 10.65 5.23
CA PRO A 203 12.43 11.51 6.27
C PRO A 203 13.84 11.01 6.50
N GLU A 204 14.76 11.93 6.75
CA GLU A 204 15.89 11.62 7.59
C GLU A 204 15.44 10.58 8.61
N VAL A 205 16.02 9.38 8.63
CA VAL A 205 15.94 8.53 9.82
C VAL A 205 16.72 9.32 10.85
N SER A 206 16.14 10.40 11.36
CA SER A 206 16.79 11.39 12.21
C SER A 206 16.69 10.96 13.67
N ARG A 207 15.80 10.00 13.96
CA ARG A 207 15.55 9.43 15.30
C ARG A 207 15.02 7.99 15.22
N PHE A 208 15.36 7.20 16.23
CA PHE A 208 14.86 5.83 16.44
C PHE A 208 13.34 5.68 16.40
N LYS A 209 12.63 6.62 17.03
CA LYS A 209 11.17 6.59 17.11
C LYS A 209 10.50 6.65 15.73
N ASN A 210 11.15 7.27 14.75
CA ASN A 210 10.66 7.29 13.37
C ASN A 210 10.75 5.90 12.75
N LEU A 211 11.83 5.17 13.03
CA LEU A 211 12.03 3.81 12.52
C LEU A 211 11.00 2.83 13.10
N GLU A 212 10.73 2.89 14.40
CA GLU A 212 9.67 2.08 15.02
C GLU A 212 8.32 2.35 14.34
N LEU A 213 7.96 3.62 14.17
CA LEU A 213 6.70 4.02 13.56
C LEU A 213 6.60 3.56 12.09
N ILE A 214 7.69 3.57 11.34
CA ILE A 214 7.77 3.01 9.98
C ILE A 214 7.52 1.51 10.01
N ILE A 215 8.23 0.76 10.85
CA ILE A 215 8.11 -0.71 10.93
C ILE A 215 6.69 -1.12 11.35
N HIS A 216 6.11 -0.44 12.34
CA HIS A 216 4.73 -0.67 12.77
C HIS A 216 3.71 -0.39 11.68
N LYS A 217 3.82 0.76 10.98
CA LYS A 217 2.93 1.07 9.84
C LYS A 217 3.06 0.06 8.72
N ILE A 218 4.29 -0.35 8.37
CA ILE A 218 4.51 -1.38 7.34
C ILE A 218 3.86 -2.69 7.78
N ASN A 219 3.99 -3.08 9.05
CA ASN A 219 3.34 -4.26 9.59
C ASN A 219 1.80 -4.21 9.47
N GLU A 220 1.19 -3.04 9.72
CA GLU A 220 -0.26 -2.85 9.54
C GLU A 220 -0.68 -2.94 8.06
N ILE A 221 0.00 -2.19 7.17
CA ILE A 221 -0.32 -2.16 5.74
C ILE A 221 -0.22 -3.57 5.13
N SER A 222 0.79 -4.34 5.54
CA SER A 222 1.07 -5.68 5.01
C SER A 222 0.28 -6.81 5.68
N ASN A 223 -0.37 -6.55 6.82
CA ASN A 223 -1.35 -7.48 7.38
C ASN A 223 -2.66 -7.47 6.57
N VAL A 224 -2.83 -6.48 5.68
CA VAL A 224 -3.91 -6.49 4.71
C VAL A 224 -3.59 -7.49 3.60
N CYS A 225 -4.37 -8.57 3.52
CA CYS A 225 -4.32 -9.51 2.40
C CYS A 225 -4.54 -8.73 1.08
N GLU A 226 -3.67 -8.88 0.09
CA GLU A 226 -3.72 -8.15 -1.19
C GLU A 226 -4.77 -8.70 -2.16
N GLY A 227 -5.73 -9.49 -1.70
CA GLY A 227 -6.73 -10.11 -2.57
C GLY A 227 -6.32 -11.49 -3.03
N VAL A 228 -5.13 -11.62 -3.61
CA VAL A 228 -4.82 -12.75 -4.48
C VAL A 228 -3.41 -13.28 -4.30
N CYS A 229 -3.31 -14.60 -4.21
CA CYS A 229 -2.08 -15.38 -4.14
C CYS A 229 -1.88 -16.18 -5.43
N ILE A 230 -0.63 -16.39 -5.80
CA ILE A 230 -0.23 -17.30 -6.89
C ILE A 230 0.09 -18.63 -6.22
N ALA A 231 -0.45 -19.76 -6.71
CA ALA A 231 0.08 -21.06 -6.29
C ALA A 231 1.54 -21.16 -6.76
N ARG A 232 2.44 -21.40 -5.80
CA ARG A 232 3.81 -21.80 -6.07
C ARG A 232 3.87 -23.31 -6.24
#